data_AF-A0A2P2KUY6-F1
#
_entry.id   AF-A0A2P2KUY6-F1
#
_cell.length_a   1.000
_cell.length_b   1.000
_cell.length_c   1.000
_cell.angle_alpha   90.00
_cell.angle_beta   90.00
_cell.angle_gamma   90.00
#
_symmetry.space_group_name_H-M   'P 1'
#
loop_
_entity.id
_entity.type
_entity.pdbx_description
1 polymer ?
#
loop_
_entity_poly.entity_id
_entity_poly.type
_entity_poly.pdbx_seq_one_letter_code
_entity_poly.pdbx_strand_id
1 'polypeptide(L)' 'MPTSQTINVYHRERHIKAIQNSFEVNNRSPVHVTSKNLRPAEVMLLLPYFERHFPQGLI' A
#
# COMPACT_ATOMS: atom_id res chain seq x y z
N MET A 1 26.04 -26.97 -1.12
CA MET A 1 25.09 -26.18 -1.93
C MET A 1 23.91 -25.83 -1.05
N PRO A 2 23.66 -24.56 -0.70
CA PRO A 2 22.47 -24.22 0.05
C PRO A 2 21.25 -24.42 -0.87
N THR A 3 20.35 -25.30 -0.47
CA THR A 3 19.11 -25.61 -1.19
C THR A 3 18.13 -24.44 -1.09
N SER A 4 17.35 -24.21 -2.16
CA SER A 4 16.40 -23.09 -2.34
C SER A 4 15.54 -22.72 -1.12
N GLN A 5 15.28 -23.65 -0.20
CA GLN A 5 14.51 -23.45 1.02
C GLN A 5 15.20 -22.56 2.08
N THR A 6 16.54 -22.50 2.14
CA THR A 6 17.25 -21.70 3.16
C THR A 6 17.27 -20.19 2.86
N ILE A 7 17.03 -19.79 1.61
CA ILE A 7 17.02 -18.38 1.18
C ILE A 7 15.77 -17.64 1.70
N ASN A 8 14.65 -18.38 1.87
CA ASN A 8 13.33 -17.82 2.16
C ASN A 8 13.16 -17.39 3.64
N VAL A 9 13.76 -18.10 4.59
CA VAL A 9 13.57 -17.81 6.02
C VAL A 9 14.41 -16.62 6.49
N TYR A 10 15.66 -16.49 5.99
CA TYR A 10 16.61 -15.44 6.43
C TYR A 10 16.16 -14.01 6.08
N HIS A 11 15.24 -13.87 5.14
CA HIS A 11 14.71 -12.58 4.70
C HIS A 11 13.25 -12.37 5.13
N ARG A 12 12.62 -13.36 5.76
CA ARG A 12 11.19 -13.31 6.10
C ARG A 12 10.87 -12.11 6.98
N GLU A 13 11.60 -11.90 8.06
CA GLU A 13 11.36 -10.76 8.97
C GLU A 13 11.59 -9.41 8.28
N ARG A 14 12.64 -9.31 7.44
CA ARG A 14 12.92 -8.11 6.66
C ARG A 14 11.79 -7.81 5.68
N HIS A 15 11.25 -8.82 5.02
CA HIS A 15 10.14 -8.67 4.08
C HIS A 15 8.85 -8.28 4.82
N ILE A 16 8.54 -8.91 5.95
CA ILE A 16 7.40 -8.53 6.79
C ILE A 16 7.52 -7.06 7.20
N LYS A 17 8.70 -6.64 7.68
CA LYS A 17 8.94 -5.25 8.07
C LYS A 17 8.83 -4.28 6.88
N ALA A 18 9.35 -4.66 5.71
CA ALA A 18 9.23 -3.85 4.50
C ALA A 18 7.77 -3.67 4.06
N ILE A 19 6.96 -4.74 4.17
CA ILE A 19 5.52 -4.69 3.90
C ILE A 19 4.83 -3.76 4.92
N GLN A 20 5.07 -3.93 6.22
CA GLN A 20 4.48 -3.09 7.27
C GLN A 20 4.83 -1.61 7.07
N ASN A 21 6.11 -1.30 6.80
CA ASN A 21 6.56 0.06 6.51
C ASN A 21 5.85 0.66 5.30
N SER A 22 5.52 -0.14 4.29
CA SER A 22 4.80 0.36 3.10
C SER A 22 3.39 0.85 3.46
N PHE A 23 2.70 0.18 4.38
CA PHE A 23 1.40 0.65 4.89
C PHE A 23 1.55 1.91 5.75
N GLU A 24 2.55 1.95 6.64
CA GLU A 24 2.79 3.12 7.50
C GLU A 24 3.14 4.39 6.71
N VAL A 25 3.91 4.25 5.62
CA VAL A 25 4.24 5.37 4.72
C VAL A 25 2.99 5.89 4.01
N ASN A 26 2.10 5.00 3.58
CA ASN A 26 0.86 5.38 2.89
C ASN A 26 -0.17 6.07 3.79
N ASN A 27 -0.03 6.01 5.12
CA ASN A 27 -0.86 6.80 6.05
C ASN A 27 -0.50 8.30 6.09
N ARG A 28 0.58 8.71 5.41
CA ARG A 28 0.99 10.12 5.33
C ARG A 28 0.44 10.76 4.06
N SER A 29 0.23 12.07 4.09
CA SER A 29 -0.16 12.82 2.89
C SER A 29 0.88 12.64 1.78
N PRO A 30 0.46 12.26 0.55
CA PRO A 30 1.40 12.03 -0.54
C PRO A 30 2.05 13.33 -0.98
N VAL A 31 3.34 13.25 -1.30
CA VAL A 31 4.13 14.35 -1.84
C VAL A 31 4.48 14.01 -3.29
N HIS A 32 4.24 14.93 -4.20
CA HIS A 32 4.56 14.73 -5.60
C HIS A 32 6.08 14.57 -5.79
N VAL A 33 6.50 13.52 -6.50
CA VAL A 33 7.90 13.07 -6.57
C VAL A 33 8.84 14.15 -7.10
N THR A 34 8.45 14.85 -8.16
CA THR A 34 9.31 15.84 -8.83
C THR A 34 9.03 17.28 -8.44
N SER A 35 7.86 17.58 -7.88
CA SER A 35 7.40 18.96 -7.63
C SER A 35 6.78 19.07 -6.26
N LYS A 36 7.60 19.36 -5.26
CA LYS A 36 7.21 19.35 -3.84
C LYS A 36 6.10 20.34 -3.49
N ASN A 37 5.83 21.32 -4.36
CA ASN A 37 4.80 22.33 -4.16
C ASN A 37 3.41 21.88 -4.65
N LEU A 38 3.34 20.83 -5.48
CA LEU A 38 2.06 20.29 -5.93
C LEU A 38 1.38 19.53 -4.79
N ARG A 39 0.11 19.84 -4.59
CA ARG A 39 -0.78 19.13 -3.66
C ARG A 39 -1.68 18.18 -4.43
N PRO A 40 -1.97 16.99 -3.89
CA PRO A 40 -2.95 16.09 -4.49
C PRO A 40 -4.32 16.76 -4.53
N ALA A 41 -5.05 16.62 -5.65
CA ALA A 41 -6.42 17.10 -5.76
C ALA A 41 -7.38 16.21 -4.94
N GLU A 42 -7.19 14.90 -5.03
CA GLU A 42 -7.93 13.89 -4.29
C GLU A 42 -7.00 12.71 -3.97
N VAL A 43 -7.22 12.04 -2.85
CA VAL A 43 -6.51 10.80 -2.47
C VAL A 43 -7.55 9.72 -2.22
N MET A 44 -7.61 8.73 -3.11
CA MET A 44 -8.55 7.62 -3.01
C MET A 44 -7.82 6.34 -2.59
N LEU A 45 -8.33 5.67 -1.57
CA LEU A 45 -7.78 4.40 -1.09
C LEU A 45 -8.07 3.29 -2.10
N LEU A 46 -7.05 2.50 -2.45
CA LEU A 46 -7.24 1.28 -3.23
C LEU A 46 -7.63 0.14 -2.28
N LEU A 47 -8.93 -0.13 -2.20
CA LEU A 47 -9.46 -1.27 -1.46
C LEU A 47 -9.56 -2.49 -2.40
N PRO A 48 -8.97 -3.66 -2.07
CA PRO A 48 -8.94 -4.82 -2.96
C PRO A 48 -10.33 -5.38 -3.30
N TYR A 49 -11.28 -5.20 -2.39
CA TYR A 49 -12.68 -5.51 -2.58
C TYR A 49 -13.50 -4.36 -2.00
N PHE A 50 -14.31 -3.73 -2.82
CA PHE A 50 -15.30 -2.76 -2.36
C PHE A 50 -16.64 -3.17 -2.95
N GLU A 51 -17.62 -3.48 -2.11
CA GLU A 51 -19.00 -3.38 -2.56
C GLU A 51 -19.26 -1.92 -2.87
N ARG A 52 -19.78 -1.65 -4.07
CA ARG A 52 -20.26 -0.31 -4.38
C ARG A 52 -21.47 -0.06 -3.48
N HIS A 53 -21.32 0.86 -2.53
CA HIS A 53 -22.45 1.41 -1.81
C HIS A 53 -23.32 2.19 -2.81
N PHE A 54 -24.33 1.52 -3.36
CA PHE A 54 -25.41 2.20 -4.05
C PHE A 54 -26.31 2.80 -2.96
N PRO A 55 -26.62 4.10 -3.01
CA PRO A 55 -27.66 4.66 -2.16
C PRO A 55 -28.97 3.92 -2.48
N GLN A 56 -29.60 3.29 -1.48
CA GLN A 56 -30.93 2.73 -1.66
C GLN A 56 -31.89 3.86 -2.09
N GLY A 57 -32.48 3.78 -3.29
CA GLY A 57 -33.56 4.66 -3.73
C GLY A 57 -33.40 5.39 -5.07
N LEU A 58 -32.35 5.11 -5.86
CA LEU A 58 -32.29 5.53 -7.28
C LEU A 58 -32.63 4.35 -8.19
N ILE A 59 -33.93 4.15 -8.39
CA ILE A 59 -34.53 3.45 -9.55
C ILE A 59 -35.57 4.38 -10.16
#